data_AF-A0A7C5R8G8-F1
#
_entry.id   AF-A0A7C5R8G8-F1
#
_cell.length_a   1.000
_cell.length_b   1.000
_cell.length_c   1.000
_cell.angle_alpha   90.00
_cell.angle_beta   90.00
_cell.angle_gamma   90.00
#
_symmetry.space_group_name_H-M   'P 1'
#
loop_
_entity.id
_entity.type
_entity.pdbx_description
1 polymer ?
#
loop_
_entity_poly.entity_id
_entity_poly.type
_entity_poly.pdbx_seq_one_letter_code
_entity_poly.pdbx_strand_id
1 'polypeptide(L)'
;MYSIMVTDAAGCDFTFDHQVLSGVSYAQTIKPIIMNNCAVSGCHNGTQFPDFRSLSNIQQNKDQIRQRTQTGNMPPNGRSLTQQQIDLIACWIDDGALDN
;
A
#
# COMPACT_ATOMS: atom_id res chain seq x y z
N MET A 1 -4.30 10.50 -8.47
CA MET A 1 -4.29 11.96 -8.73
C MET A 1 -5.46 12.25 -9.64
N TYR A 2 -6.32 13.19 -9.26
CA TYR A 2 -7.52 13.53 -10.01
C TYR A 2 -7.40 14.96 -10.50
N SER A 3 -7.70 15.17 -11.78
CA SER A 3 -7.75 16.51 -12.37
C SER A 3 -9.17 17.04 -12.24
N ILE A 4 -9.32 18.12 -11.48
CA ILE A 4 -10.60 18.76 -11.23
C ILE A 4 -10.66 20.01 -12.09
N MET A 5 -11.65 20.08 -12.98
CA MET A 5 -11.93 21.25 -13.80
C MET A 5 -13.16 21.96 -13.24
N VAL A 6 -13.04 23.24 -12.96
CA VAL A 6 -14.12 24.12 -12.52
C VAL A 6 -14.28 25.26 -13.51
N THR A 7 -15.52 25.48 -13.94
CA THR A 7 -15.89 26.55 -14.87
C THR A 7 -16.71 27.59 -14.14
N ASP A 8 -16.33 28.86 -14.26
CA ASP A 8 -17.09 29.96 -13.65
C ASP A 8 -18.30 30.40 -14.51
N ALA A 9 -19.08 31.37 -14.01
CA ALA A 9 -20.23 31.91 -14.73
C ALA A 9 -19.87 32.71 -16.00
N ALA A 10 -18.60 33.12 -16.14
CA ALA A 10 -18.08 33.78 -17.33
C ALA A 10 -17.57 32.78 -18.38
N GLY A 11 -17.53 31.48 -18.06
CA GLY A 11 -17.05 30.42 -18.94
C GLY A 11 -15.52 30.24 -18.92
N CYS A 12 -14.83 30.75 -17.89
CA CYS A 12 -13.42 30.49 -17.70
C CYS A 12 -13.21 29.15 -16.99
N ASP A 13 -12.41 28.27 -17.59
CA ASP A 13 -12.04 26.99 -17.00
C ASP A 13 -10.76 27.11 -16.17
N PHE A 14 -10.77 26.53 -14.97
CA PHE A 14 -9.61 26.34 -14.13
C PHE A 14 -9.45 24.87 -13.78
N THR A 15 -8.28 24.32 -14.09
CA THR A 15 -7.95 22.92 -13.80
C THR A 15 -6.89 22.86 -12.72
N PHE A 16 -7.14 22.05 -11.70
CA PHE A 16 -6.15 21.76 -10.67
C PHE A 16 -6.13 20.26 -10.36
N ASP A 17 -4.93 19.75 -10.07
CA ASP A 17 -4.75 18.37 -9.68
C ASP A 17 -4.81 18.25 -8.16
N HIS A 18 -5.62 17.30 -7.69
CA HIS A 18 -5.71 16.98 -6.27
C HIS A 18 -5.48 15.48 -6.05
N GLN A 19 -4.73 15.15 -5.00
CA GLN A 19 -4.60 13.77 -4.54
C GLN A 19 -5.71 13.46 -3.54
N VAL A 20 -6.64 12.58 -3.91
CA VAL A 20 -7.62 12.03 -2.96
C VAL A 20 -7.02 10.76 -2.40
N LEU A 21 -6.71 10.77 -1.10
CA LEU A 21 -6.15 9.62 -0.40
C LEU A 21 -7.27 8.63 -0.07
N SER A 22 -6.96 7.34 -0.12
CA SER A 22 -7.88 6.27 0.32
C SER A 22 -8.16 6.33 1.82
N GLY A 23 -7.28 6.97 2.59
CA GLY A 23 -7.38 7.08 4.04
C GLY A 23 -6.92 5.82 4.78
N VAL A 24 -6.30 4.87 4.09
CA VAL A 24 -5.75 3.65 4.72
C VAL A 24 -4.60 4.03 5.66
N SER A 25 -4.70 3.59 6.92
CA SER A 25 -3.69 3.82 7.95
C SER A 25 -2.64 2.71 7.96
N TYR A 26 -1.37 3.08 8.05
CA TYR A 26 -0.31 2.11 8.29
C TYR A 26 -0.50 1.43 9.64
N ALA A 27 -0.63 2.21 10.72
CA ALA A 27 -0.65 1.67 12.07
C ALA A 27 -1.85 0.75 12.33
N GLN A 28 -3.03 1.13 11.82
CA GLN A 28 -4.29 0.44 12.11
C GLN A 28 -4.62 -0.66 11.09
N THR A 29 -4.20 -0.53 9.83
CA THR A 29 -4.61 -1.44 8.75
C THR A 29 -3.45 -2.23 8.18
N ILE A 30 -2.40 -1.57 7.69
CA ILE A 30 -1.33 -2.26 6.95
C ILE A 30 -0.40 -3.03 7.87
N LYS A 31 -0.01 -2.46 9.02
CA LYS A 31 0.89 -3.12 9.96
C LYS A 31 0.33 -4.48 10.43
N PRO A 32 -0.93 -4.62 10.86
CA PRO A 32 -1.51 -5.93 11.14
C PRO A 32 -1.46 -6.91 9.96
N ILE A 33 -1.75 -6.47 8.73
CA ILE A 33 -1.70 -7.34 7.53
C ILE A 33 -0.27 -7.85 7.31
N ILE A 34 0.72 -6.96 7.35
CA ILE A 34 2.14 -7.32 7.16
C ILE A 34 2.63 -8.25 8.27
N MET A 35 2.32 -7.94 9.54
CA MET A 35 2.80 -8.75 10.67
C MET A 35 2.20 -10.15 10.70
N ASN A 36 0.93 -10.30 10.30
CA ASN A 36 0.24 -11.59 10.33
C ASN A 36 0.54 -12.47 9.12
N ASN A 37 0.91 -11.89 7.98
CA ASN A 37 1.04 -12.62 6.72
C ASN A 37 2.45 -12.64 6.12
N CYS A 38 3.28 -11.64 6.41
CA CYS A 38 4.58 -11.45 5.78
C CYS A 38 5.74 -11.54 6.78
N ALA A 39 5.68 -10.77 7.86
CA ALA A 39 6.69 -10.74 8.93
C ALA A 39 6.45 -11.86 9.96
N VAL A 40 6.34 -13.08 9.46
CA VAL A 40 6.12 -14.31 10.22
C VAL A 40 7.37 -15.18 10.27
N SER A 41 7.40 -16.13 11.22
CA SER A 41 8.53 -17.05 11.39
C SER A 41 8.89 -17.78 10.09
N GLY A 42 10.17 -17.74 9.72
CA GLY A 42 10.68 -18.36 8.49
C GLY A 42 10.43 -17.53 7.22
N CYS A 43 9.90 -16.31 7.35
CA CYS A 43 9.69 -15.37 6.25
C CYS A 43 10.35 -14.03 6.60
N HIS A 44 9.67 -12.92 6.34
CA HIS A 44 10.20 -11.56 6.41
C HIS A 44 10.23 -10.99 7.85
N ASN A 45 10.48 -11.84 8.86
CA ASN A 45 10.58 -11.44 10.26
C ASN A 45 12.03 -11.32 10.76
N GLY A 46 12.97 -11.10 9.85
CA GLY A 46 14.41 -11.11 10.12
C GLY A 46 15.13 -12.38 9.69
N THR A 47 14.41 -13.46 9.36
CA THR A 47 15.02 -14.67 8.79
C THR A 47 15.23 -14.59 7.28
N GLN A 48 14.37 -13.86 6.58
CA GLN A 48 14.47 -13.58 5.15
C GLN A 48 14.53 -12.06 4.93
N PHE A 49 15.44 -11.61 4.07
CA PHE A 49 15.48 -10.22 3.62
C PHE A 49 14.45 -9.97 2.51
N PRO A 50 13.77 -8.81 2.47
CA PRO A 50 13.78 -7.72 3.47
C PRO A 50 13.05 -8.09 4.76
N ASP A 51 13.47 -7.50 5.89
CA ASP A 51 12.81 -7.65 7.19
C ASP A 51 11.67 -6.62 7.33
N PHE A 52 10.43 -7.10 7.32
CA PHE A 52 9.23 -6.27 7.35
C PHE A 52 8.74 -5.94 8.76
N ARG A 53 9.51 -6.21 9.80
CA ARG A 53 9.22 -5.68 11.16
C ARG A 53 9.49 -4.18 11.26
N SER A 54 10.28 -3.62 10.35
CA SER A 54 10.55 -2.18 10.25
C SER A 54 9.74 -1.53 9.15
N LEU A 55 9.01 -0.45 9.45
CA LEU A 55 8.29 0.34 8.45
C LEU A 55 9.23 0.86 7.35
N SER A 56 10.43 1.31 7.70
CA SER A 56 11.39 1.83 6.72
C SER A 56 11.72 0.80 5.63
N ASN A 57 11.86 -0.48 6.01
CA ASN A 57 12.11 -1.56 5.06
C ASN A 57 10.88 -1.86 4.21
N ILE A 58 9.66 -1.76 4.78
CA ILE A 58 8.42 -1.89 4.02
C ILE A 58 8.34 -0.78 2.97
N GLN A 59 8.56 0.48 3.36
CA GLN A 59 8.53 1.64 2.47
C GLN A 59 9.58 1.55 1.35
N GLN A 60 10.82 1.13 1.67
CA GLN A 60 11.88 0.93 0.67
C GLN A 60 11.55 -0.16 -0.35
N ASN A 61 10.71 -1.13 0.01
CA ASN A 61 10.37 -2.28 -0.83
C ASN A 61 8.91 -2.24 -1.32
N LYS A 62 8.21 -1.11 -1.16
CA LYS A 62 6.76 -1.02 -1.37
C LYS A 62 6.30 -1.48 -2.75
N ASP A 63 7.03 -1.12 -3.81
CA ASP A 63 6.65 -1.50 -5.19
C ASP A 63 6.79 -3.00 -5.43
N GLN A 64 7.83 -3.62 -4.85
CA GLN A 64 8.03 -5.07 -4.90
C GLN A 64 6.99 -5.81 -4.05
N ILE A 65 6.62 -5.26 -2.90
CA ILE A 65 5.52 -5.79 -2.08
C ILE A 65 4.23 -5.78 -2.89
N ARG A 66 3.84 -4.63 -3.46
CA ARG A 66 2.64 -4.50 -4.30
C ARG A 66 2.64 -5.56 -5.41
N GLN A 67 3.71 -5.62 -6.20
CA GLN A 67 3.80 -6.52 -7.33
C GLN A 67 3.60 -7.97 -6.88
N ARG A 68 4.33 -8.42 -5.86
CA ARG A 68 4.31 -9.82 -5.41
C ARG A 68 3.00 -10.22 -4.73
N THR A 69 2.32 -9.28 -4.07
CA THR A 69 0.98 -9.53 -3.52
C THR A 69 -0.07 -9.60 -4.63
N GLN A 70 0.03 -8.74 -5.65
CA GLN A 70 -0.91 -8.72 -6.78
C GLN A 70 -0.80 -9.96 -7.67
N THR A 71 0.42 -10.46 -7.90
CA THR A 71 0.64 -11.69 -8.67
C THR A 71 0.43 -12.97 -7.87
N GLY A 72 0.15 -12.86 -6.56
CA GLY A 72 -0.03 -14.00 -5.66
C GLY A 72 1.26 -14.79 -5.38
N ASN A 73 2.43 -14.26 -5.74
CA ASN A 73 3.72 -14.89 -5.44
C ASN A 73 4.06 -14.85 -3.95
N MET A 74 3.54 -13.86 -3.23
CA MET A 74 3.69 -13.73 -1.78
C MET A 74 2.32 -13.51 -1.11
N PRO A 75 2.08 -14.14 0.04
CA PRO A 75 2.95 -15.10 0.73
C PRO A 75 3.02 -16.49 0.03
N PRO A 76 4.08 -17.30 0.27
CA PRO A 76 4.25 -18.59 -0.38
C PRO A 76 3.57 -19.73 0.40
N ASN A 77 3.75 -20.97 -0.07
CA ASN A 77 3.37 -22.22 0.64
C ASN A 77 1.87 -22.35 0.94
N GLY A 78 1.02 -21.97 -0.01
CA GLY A 78 -0.45 -22.07 0.13
C GLY A 78 -1.06 -21.04 1.08
N ARG A 79 -0.26 -20.10 1.61
CA ARG A 79 -0.76 -18.90 2.26
C ARG A 79 -1.19 -17.92 1.18
N SER A 80 -2.24 -17.14 1.44
CA SER A 80 -2.66 -16.08 0.55
C SER A 80 -3.18 -14.90 1.35
N LEU A 81 -3.07 -13.72 0.76
CA LEU A 81 -3.83 -12.56 1.19
C LEU A 81 -5.22 -12.64 0.57
N THR A 82 -6.22 -12.10 1.25
CA THR A 82 -7.52 -11.86 0.62
C THR A 82 -7.38 -10.75 -0.42
N GLN A 83 -8.29 -10.71 -1.41
CA GLN A 83 -8.29 -9.62 -2.39
C GLN A 83 -8.38 -8.25 -1.70
N GLN A 84 -9.21 -8.13 -0.67
CA GLN A 84 -9.32 -6.91 0.12
C GLN A 84 -7.99 -6.49 0.77
N GLN A 85 -7.20 -7.43 1.28
CA GLN A 85 -5.89 -7.11 1.85
C GLN A 85 -4.89 -6.65 0.78
N ILE A 86 -4.93 -7.27 -0.39
CA ILE A 86 -4.12 -6.86 -1.55
C ILE A 86 -4.49 -5.42 -1.96
N ASP A 87 -5.79 -5.14 -2.04
CA ASP A 87 -6.31 -3.82 -2.42
C ASP A 87 -5.93 -2.75 -1.38
N LEU A 88 -6.03 -3.06 -0.07
CA LEU A 88 -5.62 -2.14 0.99
C LEU A 88 -4.13 -1.80 0.93
N ILE A 89 -3.26 -2.81 0.69
CA ILE A 89 -1.83 -2.60 0.51
C ILE A 89 -1.57 -1.69 -0.70
N ALA A 90 -2.25 -1.95 -1.83
CA ALA A 90 -2.17 -1.12 -3.02
C ALA A 90 -2.61 0.33 -2.71
N CYS A 91 -3.79 0.54 -2.15
CA CYS A 91 -4.28 1.88 -1.80
C CYS A 91 -3.31 2.65 -0.90
N TRP A 92 -2.78 2.02 0.16
CA TRP A 92 -1.81 2.67 1.03
C TRP A 92 -0.50 3.06 0.32
N ILE A 93 -0.02 2.24 -0.61
CA ILE A 93 1.17 2.56 -1.41
C ILE A 93 0.89 3.71 -2.37
N ASP A 94 -0.29 3.75 -3.01
CA ASP A 94 -0.73 4.84 -3.89
C ASP A 94 -0.90 6.16 -3.13
N ASP A 95 -1.28 6.06 -1.85
CA ASP A 95 -1.34 7.19 -0.91
C ASP A 95 0.05 7.67 -0.45
N GLY A 96 1.13 7.02 -0.90
CA GLY A 96 2.50 7.41 -0.61
C GLY A 96 3.20 6.56 0.47
N ALA A 97 2.57 5.48 0.94
CA ALA A 97 3.06 4.61 2.00
C ALA A 97 3.30 5.38 3.32
N LEU A 98 2.29 6.15 3.73
CA LEU A 98 2.34 7.06 4.88
C LEU A 98 2.52 6.30 6.22
N ASP A 99 3.18 6.95 7.18
CA ASP A 99 3.25 6.50 8.57
C ASP A 99 2.15 7.20 9.39
N ASN A 100 0.94 6.63 9.38
CA ASN A 100 -0.28 7.23 9.93
C ASN A 100 -1.18 6.24 10.67
#